data_AF-A0A937X2E0-F1
#
_entry.id   AF-A0A937X2E0-F1
#
_cell.length_a   1.000
_cell.length_b   1.000
_cell.length_c   1.000
_cell.angle_alpha   90.00
_cell.angle_beta   90.00
_cell.angle_gamma   90.00
#
_symmetry.space_group_name_H-M   'P 1'
#
loop_
_entity.id
_entity.type
_entity.pdbx_description
1 polymer ?
#
loop_
_entity_poly.entity_id
_entity_poly.type
_entity_poly.pdbx_seq_one_letter_code
_entity_poly.pdbx_strand_id
1 'polypeptide(L)'
;MSTLNIDGIVFSTELPYRYVFEPHEQDAIRACNVEHGFCVVRQVIDLDTVEKLKTSVRETLIGDRPLGPGETRAHLHFVEYCPALAALLDNPIYMSVARVLYGEA
;
A
#
# COMPACT_ATOMS: atom_id res chain seq x y z
N MET A 1 8.71 17.52 5.70
CA MET A 1 10.08 17.44 6.24
C MET A 1 9.97 17.26 7.73
N SER A 2 10.25 16.06 8.23
CA SER A 2 10.05 15.74 9.65
C SER A 2 11.26 14.99 10.18
N THR A 3 12.16 15.75 10.79
CA THR A 3 13.31 15.24 11.53
C THR A 3 12.83 14.89 12.94
N LEU A 4 13.09 13.66 13.39
CA LEU A 4 12.74 13.25 14.75
C LEU A 4 13.98 13.48 15.64
N ASN A 5 13.84 14.31 16.66
CA ASN A 5 14.90 14.57 17.64
C ASN A 5 14.49 13.94 18.97
N ILE A 6 15.26 12.95 19.42
CA ILE A 6 15.13 12.35 20.76
C ILE A 6 16.51 12.44 21.41
N ASP A 7 16.59 13.11 22.56
CA ASP A 7 17.81 13.24 23.38
C ASP A 7 19.06 13.75 22.62
N GLY A 8 18.86 14.65 21.65
CA GLY A 8 19.96 15.23 20.85
C GLY A 8 20.44 14.35 19.70
N ILE A 9 19.85 13.16 19.53
CA ILE A 9 20.07 12.30 18.35
C ILE A 9 19.07 12.70 17.28
N VAL A 10 19.61 13.13 16.14
CA VAL A 10 18.85 13.54 14.96
C VAL A 10 18.64 12.31 14.08
N PHE A 11 17.41 11.80 14.04
CA PHE A 11 17.04 10.75 13.10
C PHE A 11 16.51 11.39 11.81
N SER A 12 17.23 11.17 10.71
CA SER A 12 16.66 11.40 9.39
C SER A 12 15.70 10.26 9.07
N THR A 13 14.47 10.60 8.67
CA THR A 13 13.51 9.64 8.12
C THR A 13 13.71 9.42 6.62
N GLU A 14 14.69 10.11 6.02
CA GLU A 14 15.01 10.00 4.60
C GLU A 14 16.03 8.90 4.36
N LEU A 15 15.67 8.00 3.46
CA LEU A 15 16.54 6.92 2.99
C LEU A 15 17.55 7.48 1.99
N PRO A 16 18.76 6.90 1.89
CA PRO A 16 19.81 7.39 0.99
C PRO A 16 19.54 7.07 -0.49
N TYR A 17 18.34 6.58 -0.84
CA TYR A 17 17.95 6.18 -2.18
C TYR A 17 16.52 6.64 -2.48
N ARG A 18 16.21 6.75 -3.78
CA ARG A 18 14.86 7.05 -4.25
C ARG A 18 13.97 5.81 -4.07
N TYR A 19 12.89 5.95 -3.30
CA TYR A 19 11.93 4.87 -3.06
C TYR A 19 10.50 5.22 -3.48
N VAL A 20 10.27 6.41 -4.05
CA VAL A 20 8.95 6.89 -4.49
C VAL A 20 8.92 7.08 -6.00
N PHE A 21 7.92 6.49 -6.65
CA PHE A 21 7.78 6.40 -8.10
C PHE A 21 6.35 6.69 -8.57
N GLU A 22 6.22 7.03 -9.84
CA GLU A 22 4.96 7.06 -10.58
C GLU A 22 4.73 5.74 -11.32
N PRO A 23 3.47 5.37 -11.65
CA PRO A 23 3.16 4.05 -12.20
C PRO A 23 3.84 3.71 -13.54
N HIS A 24 4.27 4.71 -14.31
CA HIS A 24 4.94 4.51 -15.60
C HIS A 24 6.44 4.17 -15.46
N GLU A 25 7.04 4.34 -14.28
CA GLU A 25 8.47 4.13 -14.03
C GLU A 25 8.79 2.66 -13.69
N GLN A 26 8.26 1.73 -14.49
CA GLN A 26 8.22 0.29 -14.17
C GLN A 26 9.61 -0.32 -13.91
N ASP A 27 10.62 0.02 -14.72
CA ASP A 27 11.98 -0.48 -14.53
C ASP A 27 12.60 -0.03 -13.21
N ALA A 28 12.37 1.23 -12.84
CA ALA A 28 12.88 1.80 -11.60
C ALA A 28 12.16 1.23 -10.37
N ILE A 29 10.84 1.02 -10.47
CA ILE A 29 10.03 0.32 -9.45
C ILE A 29 10.60 -1.08 -9.20
N ARG A 30 10.83 -1.86 -10.27
CA ARG A 30 11.37 -3.22 -10.17
C ARG A 30 12.77 -3.22 -9.57
N ALA A 31 13.66 -2.35 -10.07
CA ALA A 31 15.03 -2.26 -9.58
C ALA A 31 15.06 -1.93 -8.07
N CYS A 32 14.30 -0.94 -7.63
CA CYS A 32 14.20 -0.55 -6.23
C CYS A 32 13.66 -1.68 -5.35
N ASN A 33 12.59 -2.35 -5.79
CA ASN A 33 12.00 -3.46 -5.04
C ASN A 33 12.95 -4.66 -4.94
N VAL A 34 13.71 -4.96 -6.00
CA VAL A 34 14.72 -6.05 -6.00
C VAL A 34 15.91 -5.71 -5.12
N GLU A 35 16.41 -4.47 -5.17
CA GLU A 35 17.61 -4.06 -4.44
C GLU A 35 17.34 -3.83 -2.94
N HIS A 36 16.19 -3.23 -2.61
CA HIS A 36 15.90 -2.75 -1.25
C HIS A 36 14.71 -3.44 -0.58
N GLY A 37 14.00 -4.31 -1.28
CA GLY A 37 12.88 -5.08 -0.75
C GLY A 37 11.55 -4.32 -0.63
N PHE A 38 11.50 -3.05 -1.00
CA PHE A 38 10.26 -2.28 -1.10
C PHE A 38 10.39 -1.04 -2.00
N CYS A 39 9.25 -0.52 -2.44
CA CYS A 39 9.10 0.80 -3.05
C CYS A 39 7.68 1.35 -2.84
N VAL A 40 7.48 2.65 -3.01
CA VAL A 40 6.19 3.31 -2.97
C VAL A 40 5.82 3.81 -4.37
N VAL A 41 4.72 3.31 -4.91
CA VAL A 41 4.17 3.79 -6.18
C VAL A 41 2.95 4.66 -5.88
N ARG A 42 2.99 5.93 -6.28
CA ARG A 42 1.89 6.87 -6.00
C ARG A 42 0.78 6.74 -7.04
N GLN A 43 -0.41 7.24 -6.67
CA GLN A 43 -1.55 7.40 -7.58
C GLN A 43 -1.94 6.11 -8.33
N VAL A 44 -1.70 4.94 -7.73
CA VAL A 44 -2.05 3.64 -8.34
C VAL A 44 -3.57 3.42 -8.33
N ILE A 45 -4.25 3.93 -7.31
CA ILE A 45 -5.70 3.89 -7.15
C ILE A 45 -6.19 5.29 -6.77
N ASP A 46 -7.42 5.63 -7.18
CA ASP A 46 -8.04 6.90 -6.85
C ASP A 46 -8.60 6.95 -5.42
N LEU A 47 -8.92 8.17 -4.97
CA LEU A 47 -9.42 8.39 -3.61
C LEU A 47 -10.79 7.75 -3.38
N ASP A 48 -11.64 7.69 -4.41
CA ASP A 48 -12.96 7.06 -4.31
C ASP A 48 -12.84 5.55 -4.01
N THR A 49 -11.92 4.87 -4.71
CA THR A 49 -11.58 3.47 -4.47
C THR A 49 -11.02 3.26 -3.07
N VAL A 50 -10.14 4.16 -2.60
CA VAL A 50 -9.62 4.13 -1.24
C VAL A 50 -10.75 4.21 -0.19
N GLU A 51 -11.70 5.12 -0.37
CA GLU A 51 -12.82 5.24 0.57
C GLU A 51 -13.75 4.02 0.55
N LYS A 52 -14.02 3.44 -0.63
CA LYS A 52 -14.78 2.19 -0.76
C LYS A 52 -14.10 1.01 -0.05
N LEU A 53 -12.77 0.88 -0.17
CA LEU A 53 -11.98 -0.14 0.56
C LEU A 53 -12.06 0.08 2.07
N LYS A 54 -11.88 1.31 2.55
CA LYS A 54 -11.99 1.64 3.99
C LYS A 54 -13.37 1.30 4.54
N THR A 55 -14.44 1.60 3.80
CA THR A 55 -15.81 1.24 4.20
C THR A 55 -15.97 -0.27 4.32
N SER A 56 -15.53 -1.04 3.33
CA SER A 56 -15.60 -2.51 3.37
C SER A 56 -14.82 -3.11 4.55
N VAL A 57 -13.65 -2.55 4.87
CA VAL A 57 -12.84 -2.94 6.04
C VAL A 57 -13.61 -2.67 7.34
N ARG A 58 -14.23 -1.49 7.49
CA ARG A 58 -15.02 -1.17 8.69
C ARG A 58 -16.19 -2.13 8.86
N GLU A 59 -16.93 -2.37 7.79
CA GLU A 59 -18.13 -3.23 7.81
C GLU A 59 -17.79 -4.70 8.08
N THR A 60 -16.69 -5.21 7.53
CA THR A 60 -16.36 -6.65 7.61
C THR A 60 -15.45 -7.01 8.77
N LEU A 61 -14.42 -6.18 9.04
CA LEU A 61 -13.37 -6.50 10.02
C LEU A 61 -13.59 -5.82 11.38
N ILE A 62 -14.08 -4.58 11.39
CA ILE A 62 -14.20 -3.80 12.64
C ILE A 62 -15.58 -4.02 13.27
N GLY A 63 -16.65 -4.04 12.46
CA GLY A 63 -18.01 -4.11 12.95
C GLY A 63 -18.30 -2.99 13.96
N ASP A 64 -19.11 -3.29 14.97
CA ASP A 64 -19.56 -2.31 15.96
C ASP A 64 -18.53 -1.97 17.04
N ARG A 65 -17.43 -2.74 17.14
CA ARG A 65 -16.41 -2.54 18.18
C ARG A 65 -15.08 -2.08 17.60
N PRO A 66 -14.56 -0.91 18.02
CA PRO A 66 -13.23 -0.47 17.62
C PRO A 66 -12.15 -1.46 18.08
N LEU A 67 -11.00 -1.43 17.38
CA LEU A 67 -9.83 -2.22 17.75
C LEU A 67 -9.26 -1.73 19.09
N GLY A 68 -8.92 -2.67 19.97
CA GLY A 68 -8.17 -2.38 21.19
C GLY A 68 -6.69 -2.11 20.89
N PRO A 69 -5.92 -1.61 21.88
CA PRO A 69 -4.49 -1.40 21.73
C PRO A 69 -3.76 -2.70 21.32
N GLY A 70 -3.03 -2.65 20.21
CA GLY A 70 -2.30 -3.81 19.66
C GLY A 70 -3.18 -4.89 19.01
N GLU A 71 -4.50 -4.69 18.95
CA GLU A 71 -5.40 -5.66 18.33
C GLU A 71 -5.28 -5.62 16.81
N THR A 72 -5.07 -6.79 16.19
CA THR A 72 -5.09 -6.97 14.74
C THR A 72 -6.20 -7.95 14.38
N ARG A 73 -6.98 -7.61 13.35
CA ARG A 73 -7.99 -8.51 12.78
C ARG A 73 -7.65 -8.78 11.32
N ALA A 74 -7.76 -10.04 10.92
CA ALA A 74 -7.51 -10.49 9.55
C ALA A 74 -8.68 -11.35 9.07
N HIS A 75 -8.94 -11.30 7.77
CA HIS A 75 -10.00 -12.08 7.12
C HIS A 75 -9.44 -12.73 5.86
N LEU A 76 -9.32 -14.06 5.86
CA LEU A 76 -8.63 -14.81 4.80
C LEU A 76 -9.32 -14.70 3.43
N HIS A 77 -10.64 -14.53 3.43
CA HIS A 77 -11.47 -14.47 2.22
C HIS A 77 -12.02 -13.06 1.95
N PHE A 78 -11.31 -12.00 2.37
CA PHE A 78 -11.86 -10.64 2.40
C PHE A 78 -12.33 -10.13 1.02
N VAL A 79 -11.70 -10.61 -0.06
CA VAL A 79 -12.10 -10.26 -1.44
C VAL A 79 -13.55 -10.63 -1.75
N GLU A 80 -14.09 -11.70 -1.14
CA GLU A 80 -15.49 -12.13 -1.33
C GLU A 80 -16.49 -11.15 -0.70
N TYR A 81 -16.04 -10.33 0.25
CA TYR A 81 -16.86 -9.38 1.02
C TYR A 81 -16.53 -7.92 0.69
N CYS A 82 -15.56 -7.69 -0.22
CA CYS A 82 -15.10 -6.35 -0.59
C CYS A 82 -15.16 -6.19 -2.11
N PRO A 83 -16.31 -5.73 -2.67
CA PRO A 83 -16.45 -5.50 -4.11
C PRO A 83 -15.41 -4.51 -4.66
N ALA A 84 -14.98 -3.55 -3.84
CA ALA A 84 -13.93 -2.60 -4.22
C ALA A 84 -12.56 -3.26 -4.40
N LEU A 85 -12.23 -4.28 -3.59
CA LEU A 85 -11.00 -5.06 -3.74
C LEU A 85 -11.08 -5.95 -4.99
N ALA A 86 -12.24 -6.55 -5.26
CA ALA A 86 -12.43 -7.31 -6.51
C ALA A 86 -12.27 -6.40 -7.75
N ALA A 87 -12.83 -5.19 -7.73
CA ALA A 87 -12.71 -4.22 -8.83
C ALA A 87 -11.27 -3.73 -9.09
N LEU A 88 -10.36 -3.84 -8.11
CA LEU A 88 -8.94 -3.52 -8.35
C LEU A 88 -8.30 -4.47 -9.37
N LEU A 89 -8.80 -5.70 -9.50
CA LEU A 89 -8.29 -6.67 -10.47
C LEU A 89 -8.58 -6.24 -11.92
N ASP A 90 -9.53 -5.34 -12.13
CA ASP A 90 -9.85 -4.74 -13.43
C ASP A 90 -9.18 -3.37 -13.64
N ASN A 91 -8.50 -2.82 -12.63
CA ASN A 91 -7.82 -1.53 -12.74
C ASN A 91 -6.49 -1.68 -13.50
N PRO A 92 -6.32 -1.04 -14.68
CA PRO A 92 -5.14 -1.26 -15.52
C PRO A 92 -3.85 -0.72 -14.91
N ILE A 93 -3.92 0.38 -14.15
CA ILE A 93 -2.74 0.97 -13.49
C ILE A 93 -2.28 0.04 -12.37
N TYR A 94 -3.22 -0.36 -11.51
CA TYR A 94 -2.94 -1.33 -10.44
C TYR A 94 -2.35 -2.63 -11.00
N MET A 95 -2.98 -3.21 -12.02
CA MET A 95 -2.51 -4.46 -12.62
C MET A 95 -1.16 -4.32 -13.34
N SER A 96 -0.86 -3.17 -13.94
CA SER A 96 0.46 -2.93 -14.53
C SER A 96 1.55 -2.91 -13.45
N VAL A 97 1.32 -2.25 -12.32
CA VAL A 97 2.27 -2.20 -11.20
C VAL A 97 2.39 -3.57 -10.54
N ALA A 98 1.28 -4.27 -10.32
CA ALA A 98 1.26 -5.62 -9.76
C ALA A 98 2.04 -6.61 -10.63
N ARG A 99 1.90 -6.51 -11.97
CA ARG A 99 2.66 -7.37 -12.90
C ARG A 99 4.17 -7.12 -12.82
N VAL A 100 4.60 -5.87 -12.68
CA VAL A 100 6.02 -5.52 -12.52
C VAL A 100 6.61 -6.12 -11.24
N LEU A 101 5.83 -6.14 -10.16
CA LEU A 101 6.29 -6.58 -8.84
C LEU A 101 6.19 -8.10 -8.62
N TYR A 102 5.17 -8.74 -9.20
CA TYR A 102 4.81 -10.13 -8.88
C TYR A 102 4.67 -11.04 -10.11
N GLY A 103 4.70 -10.49 -11.33
CA GLY A 103 4.68 -11.28 -12.55
C GLY A 103 6.03 -11.95 -12.81
N GLU A 104 6.00 -13.13 -13.43
CA GLU A 104 7.19 -13.71 -14.05
C GLU A 104 7.63 -12.83 -15.24
N ALA A 105 8.94 -12.62 -15.37
CA ALA A 105 9.55 -11.79 -16.41
C ALA A 105 9.64 -12.50 -17.76
#